data_AF-A0A7Z9WNC2-F1
#
_entry.id   AF-A0A7Z9WNC2-F1
#
_cell.length_a   1.000
_cell.length_b   1.000
_cell.length_c   1.000
_cell.angle_alpha   90.00
_cell.angle_beta   90.00
_cell.angle_gamma   90.00
#
_symmetry.space_group_name_H-M   'P 1'
#
loop_
_entity.id
_entity.type
_entity.pdbx_description
1 polymer ?
#
loop_
_entity_poly.entity_id
_entity_poly.type
_entity_poly.pdbx_seq_one_letter_code
_entity_poly.pdbx_strand_id
1 'polypeptide(L)'
;MDGAFGKYLLVDLSEGAFEEYPLPEAWLEKHLGGRGIGARILLEEFKEKDLSLRALDPLGPENILVFATGPFQGLSIAGGGRHAVLGISPKTGAVADSYAGGFFGHELSRSGYDGLIIEGRAERPVYLTLISGKPELHDARALWSKETAEVEEELRRRHGRVRVAAIGPAGENLVKFACIIHDRTRAAGRPGFGAVMGSKNLKAIALSGHLEKPVYDRQAFLERRKELALALAGERWIRRFRSCGTAGGIMTLNEQGLLPTKNFQEGVFDRAGMISG
;
A
#
# COMPACT_ATOMS: atom_id res chain seq x y z
N MET A 1 18.05 -14.36 -5.34
CA MET A 1 17.58 -14.46 -3.94
C MET A 1 16.18 -15.06 -3.81
N ASP A 2 15.98 -16.07 -2.94
CA ASP A 2 14.66 -16.60 -2.59
C ASP A 2 13.80 -15.56 -1.85
N GLY A 3 12.47 -15.68 -1.93
CA GLY A 3 11.52 -14.75 -1.32
C GLY A 3 11.17 -13.52 -2.18
N ALA A 4 11.69 -13.44 -3.40
CA ALA A 4 11.41 -12.35 -4.35
C ALA A 4 11.27 -12.89 -5.78
N PHE A 5 10.56 -12.17 -6.63
CA PHE A 5 10.61 -12.36 -8.09
C PHE A 5 11.78 -11.60 -8.72
N GLY A 6 12.34 -10.62 -8.01
CA GLY A 6 13.47 -9.81 -8.45
C GLY A 6 13.09 -8.74 -9.47
N LYS A 7 11.81 -8.35 -9.53
CA LYS A 7 11.34 -7.33 -10.48
C LYS A 7 10.10 -6.59 -10.01
N TYR A 8 9.98 -5.33 -10.43
CA TYR A 8 8.80 -4.50 -10.28
C TYR A 8 8.15 -4.30 -11.67
N LEU A 9 6.88 -3.91 -11.69
CA LEU A 9 6.23 -3.44 -12.91
C LEU A 9 6.25 -1.91 -12.92
N LEU A 10 6.94 -1.32 -13.89
CA LEU A 10 6.86 0.11 -14.19
C LEU A 10 5.62 0.38 -15.06
N VAL A 11 4.83 1.36 -14.66
CA VAL A 11 3.62 1.81 -15.35
C VAL A 11 3.75 3.29 -15.63
N ASP A 12 4.01 3.64 -16.89
CA ASP A 12 3.96 5.02 -17.35
C ASP A 12 2.52 5.34 -17.79
N LEU A 13 1.86 6.20 -17.02
CA LEU A 13 0.49 6.61 -17.31
C LEU A 13 0.38 7.64 -18.43
N SER A 14 1.45 8.37 -18.75
CA SER A 14 1.48 9.34 -19.84
C SER A 14 1.50 8.62 -21.18
N GLU A 15 2.33 7.58 -21.31
CA GLU A 15 2.46 6.79 -22.53
C GLU A 15 1.49 5.59 -22.57
N GLY A 16 0.94 5.20 -21.43
CA GLY A 16 0.18 3.97 -21.29
C GLY A 16 1.04 2.71 -21.46
N ALA A 17 2.32 2.81 -21.11
CA ALA A 17 3.33 1.78 -21.30
C ALA A 17 3.57 0.96 -20.03
N PHE A 18 4.03 -0.28 -20.23
CA PHE A 18 4.37 -1.22 -19.17
C PHE A 18 5.75 -1.80 -19.40
N GLU A 19 6.62 -1.72 -18.40
CA GLU A 19 7.98 -2.25 -18.49
C GLU A 19 8.32 -3.07 -17.25
N GLU A 20 9.10 -4.13 -17.44
CA GLU A 20 9.67 -4.86 -16.31
C GLU A 20 10.88 -4.09 -15.78
N TYR A 21 10.86 -3.78 -14.49
CA TYR A 21 11.97 -3.13 -13.80
C TYR A 21 12.77 -4.17 -13.00
N PRO A 22 13.88 -4.72 -13.54
CA PRO A 22 14.67 -5.73 -12.86
C PRO A 22 15.39 -5.12 -11.65
N LEU A 23 15.42 -5.87 -10.55
CA LEU A 23 16.14 -5.46 -9.34
C LEU A 23 17.54 -6.08 -9.33
N PRO A 24 18.60 -5.29 -9.13
CA PRO A 24 19.92 -5.82 -8.82
C PRO A 24 19.87 -6.70 -7.57
N GLU A 25 20.53 -7.88 -7.61
CA GLU A 25 20.54 -8.80 -6.46
C GLU A 25 21.10 -8.14 -5.19
N ALA A 26 22.13 -7.30 -5.34
CA ALA A 26 22.70 -6.52 -4.24
C ALA A 26 21.67 -5.61 -3.53
N TRP A 27 20.60 -5.18 -4.22
CA TRP A 27 19.54 -4.41 -3.58
C TRP A 27 18.67 -5.32 -2.71
N LEU A 28 18.33 -6.51 -3.19
CA LEU A 28 17.54 -7.49 -2.44
C LEU A 28 18.27 -7.90 -1.16
N GLU A 29 19.58 -8.17 -1.24
CA GLU A 29 20.40 -8.50 -0.07
C GLU A 29 20.49 -7.36 0.94
N LYS A 30 20.73 -6.14 0.44
CA LYS A 30 20.97 -4.97 1.30
C LYS A 30 19.70 -4.36 1.89
N HIS A 31 18.58 -4.45 1.17
CA HIS A 31 17.36 -3.71 1.50
C HIS A 31 16.15 -4.60 1.78
N LEU A 32 16.27 -5.93 1.59
CA LEU A 32 15.31 -6.98 1.89
C LEU A 32 14.00 -6.94 1.07
N GLY A 33 13.38 -5.78 0.91
CA GLY A 33 12.09 -5.59 0.24
C GLY A 33 11.32 -4.39 0.80
N GLY A 34 10.06 -4.26 0.39
CA GLY A 34 9.13 -3.26 0.92
C GLY A 34 9.69 -1.84 0.87
N ARG A 35 9.65 -1.14 2.00
CA ARG A 35 10.15 0.24 2.11
C ARG A 35 11.60 0.40 1.66
N GLY A 36 12.47 -0.56 1.96
CA GLY A 36 13.90 -0.48 1.63
C GLY A 36 14.12 -0.41 0.13
N ILE A 37 13.54 -1.37 -0.61
CA ILE A 37 13.58 -1.38 -2.08
C ILE A 37 12.81 -0.21 -2.67
N GLY A 38 11.64 0.13 -2.14
CA GLY A 38 10.86 1.27 -2.65
C GLY A 38 11.60 2.61 -2.53
N ALA A 39 12.32 2.84 -1.42
CA ALA A 39 13.14 4.03 -1.25
C ALA A 39 14.38 4.01 -2.16
N ARG A 40 14.95 2.83 -2.41
CA ARG A 40 16.06 2.66 -3.35
C ARG A 40 15.64 2.96 -4.78
N ILE A 41 14.47 2.48 -5.22
CA ILE A 41 13.88 2.81 -6.53
C ILE A 41 13.72 4.33 -6.66
N LEU A 42 13.04 4.99 -5.71
CA LEU A 42 12.85 6.45 -5.75
C LEU A 42 14.18 7.21 -5.87
N LEU A 43 15.22 6.77 -5.17
CA LEU A 43 16.55 7.40 -5.24
C LEU A 43 17.18 7.28 -6.63
N GLU A 44 17.08 6.12 -7.26
CA GLU A 44 17.74 5.86 -8.53
C GLU A 44 16.96 6.48 -9.69
N GLU A 45 15.64 6.37 -9.69
CA GLU A 45 14.78 7.07 -10.66
C GLU A 45 15.00 8.57 -10.64
N PHE A 46 15.09 9.18 -9.45
CA PHE A 46 15.29 10.62 -9.35
C PHE A 46 16.68 11.06 -9.77
N LYS A 47 17.71 10.22 -9.59
CA LYS A 47 19.05 10.50 -10.11
C LYS A 47 19.10 10.38 -11.62
N GLU A 48 18.52 9.32 -12.17
CA GLU A 48 18.52 9.04 -13.61
C GLU A 48 17.80 10.14 -14.39
N LYS A 49 16.68 10.63 -13.83
CA LYS A 49 15.86 11.70 -14.42
C LYS A 49 16.32 13.12 -14.03
N ASP A 50 17.46 13.26 -13.34
CA ASP A 50 17.99 14.53 -12.81
C ASP A 50 16.95 15.38 -12.03
N LEU A 51 16.12 14.69 -11.24
CA LEU A 51 15.05 15.30 -10.47
C LEU A 51 15.54 15.76 -9.10
N SER A 52 15.49 17.08 -8.89
CA SER A 52 15.75 17.67 -7.57
C SER A 52 14.50 17.63 -6.70
N LEU A 53 14.58 16.98 -5.53
CA LEU A 53 13.51 16.99 -4.52
C LEU A 53 13.07 18.40 -4.11
N ARG A 54 13.96 19.40 -4.23
CA ARG A 54 13.63 20.79 -3.89
C ARG A 54 12.78 21.49 -4.96
N ALA A 55 12.89 21.05 -6.20
CA ALA A 55 12.19 21.63 -7.35
C ALA A 55 10.97 20.79 -7.79
N LEU A 56 10.89 19.53 -7.35
CA LEU A 56 9.81 18.62 -7.68
C LEU A 56 8.46 19.13 -7.13
N ASP A 57 7.45 19.25 -8.00
CA ASP A 57 6.06 19.35 -7.59
C ASP A 57 5.54 17.96 -7.15
N PRO A 58 5.16 17.75 -5.86
CA PRO A 58 4.64 16.47 -5.41
C PRO A 58 3.32 16.03 -6.07
N LEU A 59 2.61 16.91 -6.77
CA LEU A 59 1.41 16.58 -7.55
C LEU A 59 1.70 16.57 -9.06
N GLY A 60 2.95 16.76 -9.46
CA GLY A 60 3.40 16.70 -10.84
C GLY A 60 3.51 15.27 -11.38
N PRO A 61 3.57 15.10 -12.71
CA PRO A 61 3.74 13.79 -13.35
C PRO A 61 5.06 13.10 -12.95
N GLU A 62 6.10 13.87 -12.63
CA GLU A 62 7.42 13.39 -12.23
C GLU A 62 7.46 12.72 -10.84
N ASN A 63 6.49 12.98 -9.96
CA ASN A 63 6.47 12.30 -8.67
C ASN A 63 6.10 10.82 -8.86
N ILE A 64 6.86 9.90 -8.29
CA ILE A 64 6.65 8.46 -8.46
C ILE A 64 5.89 7.90 -7.26
N LEU A 65 4.91 7.03 -7.52
CA LEU A 65 4.29 6.20 -6.49
C LEU A 65 4.79 4.76 -6.58
N VAL A 66 5.40 4.25 -5.52
CA VAL A 66 5.87 2.87 -5.45
C VAL A 66 5.00 2.07 -4.51
N PHE A 67 4.35 1.01 -5.00
CA PHE A 67 3.66 0.00 -4.19
C PHE A 67 4.62 -1.18 -3.99
N ALA A 68 5.25 -1.26 -2.83
CA ALA A 68 6.33 -2.21 -2.56
C ALA A 68 5.91 -3.33 -1.60
N THR A 69 6.11 -4.59 -2.02
CA THR A 69 5.92 -5.77 -1.16
C THR A 69 7.24 -6.21 -0.54
N GLY A 70 7.15 -6.93 0.59
CA GLY A 70 8.30 -7.56 1.23
C GLY A 70 8.43 -9.05 0.87
N PRO A 71 9.53 -9.71 1.28
CA PRO A 71 9.78 -11.11 0.94
C PRO A 71 8.77 -12.09 1.55
N PHE A 72 8.09 -11.67 2.63
CA PHE A 72 7.06 -12.46 3.29
C PHE A 72 5.64 -12.27 2.73
N GLN A 73 5.44 -11.34 1.80
CA GLN A 73 4.15 -11.23 1.13
C GLN A 73 3.88 -12.47 0.27
N GLY A 74 2.62 -12.90 0.23
CA GLY A 74 2.22 -14.06 -0.58
C GLY A 74 2.43 -15.41 0.10
N LEU A 75 3.19 -15.48 1.20
CA LEU A 75 3.60 -16.75 1.83
C LEU A 75 2.73 -17.22 3.01
N SER A 76 1.59 -16.54 3.24
CA SER A 76 0.61 -16.87 4.29
C SER A 76 1.19 -16.91 5.72
N ILE A 77 2.15 -16.03 6.01
CA ILE A 77 2.69 -15.85 7.37
C ILE A 77 1.70 -15.06 8.23
N ALA A 78 1.46 -15.50 9.46
CA ALA A 78 0.59 -14.80 10.40
C ALA A 78 1.08 -13.35 10.62
N GLY A 79 0.21 -12.36 10.38
CA GLY A 79 0.57 -10.94 10.47
C GLY A 79 1.36 -10.38 9.28
N GLY A 80 1.82 -11.23 8.35
CA GLY A 80 2.62 -10.86 7.19
C GLY A 80 1.83 -10.31 6.01
N GLY A 81 0.82 -9.47 6.23
CA GLY A 81 -0.09 -8.94 5.20
C GLY A 81 0.02 -7.43 4.97
N ARG A 82 1.23 -6.88 5.04
CA ARG A 82 1.53 -5.44 4.87
C ARG A 82 2.37 -5.18 3.63
N HIS A 83 1.98 -4.17 2.85
CA HIS A 83 2.82 -3.56 1.81
C HIS A 83 2.99 -2.07 2.09
N ALA A 84 4.02 -1.47 1.49
CA ALA A 84 4.29 -0.05 1.58
C ALA A 84 3.83 0.67 0.31
N VAL A 85 3.37 1.91 0.45
CA VAL A 85 3.23 2.89 -0.63
C VAL A 85 4.20 4.02 -0.34
N LEU A 86 5.04 4.38 -1.30
CA LEU A 86 6.07 5.40 -1.16
C LEU A 86 5.99 6.44 -2.27
N GLY A 87 6.52 7.62 -2.02
CA GLY A 87 6.63 8.71 -2.98
C GLY A 87 6.95 10.02 -2.28
N ILE A 88 6.84 11.14 -3.00
CA ILE A 88 6.96 12.47 -2.39
C ILE A 88 5.60 12.94 -1.91
N SER A 89 5.55 13.33 -0.64
CA SER A 89 4.34 13.75 0.04
C SER A 89 3.90 15.16 -0.38
N PRO A 90 2.65 15.39 -0.84
CA PRO A 90 2.14 16.73 -1.13
C PRO A 90 1.85 17.54 0.15
N LYS A 91 1.80 16.87 1.30
CA LYS A 91 1.63 17.52 2.60
C LYS A 91 2.94 18.04 3.17
N THR A 92 4.05 17.32 2.95
CA THR A 92 5.32 17.59 3.64
C THR A 92 6.47 17.94 2.70
N GLY A 93 6.33 17.73 1.38
CA GLY A 93 7.39 17.95 0.39
C GLY A 93 8.58 16.99 0.53
N ALA A 94 8.42 15.89 1.25
CA ALA A 94 9.50 14.95 1.58
C ALA A 94 9.16 13.53 1.11
N VAL A 95 10.21 12.72 0.92
CA VAL A 95 10.07 11.27 0.77
C VAL A 95 9.34 10.71 1.98
N ALA A 96 8.32 9.90 1.74
CA ALA A 96 7.55 9.27 2.80
C ALA A 96 7.05 7.89 2.40
N ASP A 97 6.53 7.18 3.38
CA ASP A 97 5.92 5.87 3.24
C ASP A 97 4.58 5.78 3.99
N SER A 98 3.76 4.84 3.54
CA SER A 98 2.49 4.48 4.17
C SER A 98 2.32 2.97 4.10
N TYR A 99 1.72 2.38 5.13
CA TYR A 99 1.47 0.95 5.16
C TYR A 99 -0.01 0.64 5.14
N ALA A 100 -0.43 -0.14 4.15
CA ALA A 100 -1.75 -0.75 4.13
C ALA A 100 -1.64 -2.23 4.50
N GLY A 101 -2.67 -2.73 5.18
CA GLY A 101 -2.86 -4.15 5.40
C GLY A 101 -3.85 -4.74 4.39
N GLY A 102 -4.32 -5.96 4.66
CA GLY A 102 -5.34 -6.62 3.85
C GLY A 102 -4.73 -7.68 2.93
N PHE A 103 -5.33 -7.84 1.76
CA PHE A 103 -4.98 -8.87 0.79
C PHE A 103 -4.40 -8.28 -0.50
N PHE A 104 -4.48 -6.97 -0.71
CA PHE A 104 -3.84 -6.34 -1.88
C PHE A 104 -2.34 -6.66 -2.00
N GLY A 105 -1.56 -6.47 -0.93
CA GLY A 105 -0.12 -6.78 -0.94
C GLY A 105 0.16 -8.28 -1.17
N HIS A 106 -0.72 -9.16 -0.68
CA HIS A 106 -0.64 -10.60 -0.90
C HIS A 106 -0.84 -10.94 -2.38
N GLU A 107 -1.91 -10.44 -3.00
CA GLU A 107 -2.18 -10.69 -4.41
C GLU A 107 -1.15 -10.03 -5.34
N LEU A 108 -0.64 -8.84 -4.99
CA LEU A 108 0.46 -8.19 -5.72
C LEU A 108 1.70 -9.08 -5.70
N SER A 109 2.09 -9.59 -4.53
CA SER A 109 3.21 -10.52 -4.43
C SER A 109 2.97 -11.88 -5.09
N ARG A 110 1.75 -12.17 -5.58
CA ARG A 110 1.43 -13.40 -6.32
C ARG A 110 1.19 -13.12 -7.80
N SER A 111 1.36 -11.88 -8.26
CA SER A 111 1.22 -11.51 -9.66
C SER A 111 2.49 -11.75 -10.49
N GLY A 112 3.60 -12.12 -9.86
CA GLY A 112 4.92 -12.25 -10.49
C GLY A 112 5.80 -11.00 -10.40
N TYR A 113 5.35 -9.98 -9.66
CA TYR A 113 6.10 -8.76 -9.39
C TYR A 113 6.22 -8.54 -7.88
N ASP A 114 7.35 -7.99 -7.43
CA ASP A 114 7.56 -7.60 -6.03
C ASP A 114 6.96 -6.22 -5.71
N GLY A 115 6.51 -5.48 -6.72
CA GLY A 115 5.81 -4.22 -6.56
C GLY A 115 5.46 -3.53 -7.86
N LEU A 116 4.87 -2.35 -7.75
CA LEU A 116 4.51 -1.47 -8.86
C LEU A 116 5.23 -0.14 -8.70
N ILE A 117 5.65 0.44 -9.81
CA ILE A 117 6.17 1.81 -9.92
C ILE A 117 5.20 2.55 -10.84
N ILE A 118 4.56 3.60 -10.34
CA ILE A 118 3.58 4.38 -11.09
C ILE A 118 4.14 5.77 -11.34
N GLU A 119 4.26 6.13 -12.61
CA GLU A 119 4.77 7.42 -13.04
C GLU A 119 3.90 8.06 -14.13
N GLY A 120 4.26 9.29 -14.51
CA GLY A 120 3.51 10.04 -15.49
C GLY A 120 2.13 10.46 -15.00
N ARG A 121 1.27 10.84 -15.94
CA ARG A 121 -0.13 11.22 -15.69
C ARG A 121 -0.97 10.85 -16.90
N ALA A 122 -2.04 10.09 -16.69
CA ALA A 122 -2.97 9.78 -17.77
C ALA A 122 -3.77 11.03 -18.21
N GLU A 123 -4.07 11.16 -19.50
CA GLU A 123 -4.87 12.27 -20.04
C GLU A 123 -6.31 12.31 -19.49
N ARG A 124 -6.82 11.17 -19.02
CA ARG A 124 -8.16 10.99 -18.47
C ARG A 124 -8.13 10.03 -17.29
N PRO A 125 -9.17 9.97 -16.43
CA PRO A 125 -9.29 8.95 -15.40
C PRO A 125 -9.11 7.53 -15.93
N VAL A 126 -8.17 6.79 -15.35
CA VAL A 126 -7.90 5.38 -15.66
C VAL A 126 -7.85 4.52 -14.41
N TYR A 127 -8.00 3.20 -14.57
CA TYR A 127 -7.64 2.22 -13.55
C TYR A 127 -6.74 1.14 -14.14
N LEU A 128 -5.82 0.65 -13.34
CA LEU A 128 -4.89 -0.42 -13.71
C LEU A 128 -5.48 -1.77 -13.29
N THR A 129 -5.45 -2.75 -14.18
CA THR A 129 -5.58 -4.17 -13.80
C THR A 129 -4.24 -4.87 -13.91
N LEU A 130 -3.93 -5.74 -12.94
CA LEU A 130 -2.84 -6.70 -13.02
C LEU A 130 -3.38 -8.09 -12.66
N ILE A 131 -3.89 -8.79 -13.67
CA ILE A 131 -4.61 -10.05 -13.49
C ILE A 131 -3.81 -11.15 -14.19
N SER A 132 -3.43 -12.18 -13.44
CA SER A 132 -2.63 -13.29 -13.97
C SER A 132 -1.34 -12.83 -14.68
N GLY A 133 -0.69 -11.81 -14.11
CA GLY A 133 0.55 -11.23 -14.62
C GLY A 133 0.40 -10.32 -15.84
N LYS A 134 -0.83 -10.02 -16.27
CA LYS A 134 -1.09 -9.14 -17.43
C LYS A 134 -1.54 -7.76 -16.98
N PRO A 135 -0.74 -6.70 -17.24
CA PRO A 135 -1.14 -5.34 -16.96
C PRO A 135 -1.99 -4.74 -18.08
N GLU A 136 -3.06 -4.04 -17.73
CA GLU A 136 -3.90 -3.29 -18.67
C GLU A 136 -4.42 -2.01 -18.02
N LEU A 137 -4.48 -0.91 -18.80
CA LEU A 137 -5.10 0.35 -18.39
C LEU A 137 -6.49 0.47 -19.00
N HIS A 138 -7.46 0.81 -18.15
CA HIS A 138 -8.87 0.89 -18.51
C HIS A 138 -9.41 2.29 -18.24
N ASP A 139 -10.43 2.70 -18.99
CA ASP A 139 -11.16 3.93 -18.71
C ASP A 139 -11.87 3.88 -17.35
N ALA A 140 -11.66 4.90 -16.52
CA ALA A 140 -12.26 5.03 -15.20
C ALA A 140 -13.20 6.24 -15.06
N ARG A 141 -13.63 6.88 -16.16
CA ARG A 141 -14.53 8.05 -16.07
C ARG A 141 -15.83 7.72 -15.36
N ALA A 142 -16.37 6.52 -15.59
CA ALA A 142 -17.57 6.04 -14.90
C ALA A 142 -17.35 5.69 -13.42
N LEU A 143 -16.10 5.59 -12.97
CA LEU A 143 -15.72 5.34 -11.56
C LEU A 143 -15.33 6.64 -10.85
N TRP A 144 -15.01 7.69 -11.59
CA TRP A 144 -14.66 8.98 -11.03
C TRP A 144 -15.82 9.54 -10.21
N SER A 145 -15.49 10.22 -9.10
CA SER A 145 -16.42 10.74 -8.09
C SER A 145 -17.19 9.71 -7.27
N LYS A 146 -17.00 8.40 -7.51
CA LYS A 146 -17.54 7.35 -6.65
C LYS A 146 -16.71 7.14 -5.38
N GLU A 147 -17.37 6.70 -4.32
CA GLU A 147 -16.71 6.28 -3.08
C GLU A 147 -15.88 5.01 -3.30
N THR A 148 -14.85 4.81 -2.48
CA THR A 148 -13.91 3.68 -2.65
C THR A 148 -14.58 2.32 -2.54
N ALA A 149 -15.65 2.20 -1.74
CA ALA A 149 -16.40 0.96 -1.61
C ALA A 149 -17.17 0.61 -2.89
N GLU A 150 -17.81 1.59 -3.53
CA GLU A 150 -18.52 1.43 -4.80
C GLU A 150 -17.56 1.08 -5.94
N VAL A 151 -16.37 1.70 -5.95
CA VAL A 151 -15.31 1.41 -6.92
C VAL A 151 -14.84 -0.03 -6.78
N GLU A 152 -14.59 -0.50 -5.56
CA GLU A 152 -14.20 -1.90 -5.33
C GLU A 152 -15.29 -2.88 -5.77
N GLU A 153 -16.55 -2.62 -5.44
CA GLU A 153 -17.68 -3.47 -5.84
C GLU A 153 -17.80 -3.57 -7.36
N GLU A 154 -17.74 -2.43 -8.06
CA GLU A 154 -17.85 -2.39 -9.52
C GLU A 154 -16.66 -3.10 -10.19
N LEU A 155 -15.43 -2.92 -9.69
CA LEU A 155 -14.26 -3.62 -10.23
C LEU A 155 -14.31 -5.13 -9.97
N ARG A 156 -14.84 -5.57 -8.84
CA ARG A 156 -15.08 -6.99 -8.56
C ARG A 156 -16.18 -7.59 -9.43
N ARG A 157 -17.22 -6.82 -9.74
CA ARG A 157 -18.27 -7.24 -10.68
C ARG A 157 -17.72 -7.44 -12.09
N ARG A 158 -16.78 -6.59 -12.52
CA ARG A 158 -16.15 -6.66 -13.85
C ARG A 158 -15.09 -7.76 -13.95
N HIS A 159 -14.24 -7.89 -12.94
CA HIS A 159 -12.99 -8.67 -13.03
C HIS A 159 -12.95 -9.87 -12.08
N GLY A 160 -14.03 -10.13 -11.33
CA GLY A 160 -14.13 -11.26 -10.42
C GLY A 160 -13.37 -11.03 -9.11
N ARG A 161 -12.52 -12.00 -8.72
CA ARG A 161 -11.90 -12.07 -7.38
C ARG A 161 -10.66 -11.18 -7.24
N VAL A 162 -10.74 -9.93 -7.66
CA VAL A 162 -9.67 -8.95 -7.52
C VAL A 162 -9.61 -8.32 -6.12
N ARG A 163 -8.42 -7.85 -5.77
CA ARG A 163 -8.16 -6.94 -4.63
C ARG A 163 -7.90 -5.55 -5.18
N VAL A 164 -8.43 -4.55 -4.51
CA VAL A 164 -8.50 -3.19 -5.04
C VAL A 164 -7.82 -2.22 -4.08
N ALA A 165 -6.99 -1.35 -4.64
CA ALA A 165 -6.53 -0.11 -4.04
C ALA A 165 -7.16 1.05 -4.82
N ALA A 166 -7.92 1.93 -4.17
CA ALA A 166 -8.65 3.01 -4.84
C ALA A 166 -8.59 4.32 -4.06
N ILE A 167 -8.74 5.41 -4.79
CA ILE A 167 -8.98 6.74 -4.22
C ILE A 167 -10.47 7.08 -4.28
N GLY A 168 -10.95 7.85 -3.31
CA GLY A 168 -12.27 8.46 -3.33
C GLY A 168 -12.21 9.92 -3.80
N PRO A 169 -13.33 10.67 -3.67
CA PRO A 169 -13.40 12.08 -4.07
C PRO A 169 -12.31 12.97 -3.44
N ALA A 170 -11.83 12.65 -2.23
CA ALA A 170 -10.73 13.39 -1.61
C ALA A 170 -9.40 13.27 -2.39
N GLY A 171 -9.11 12.09 -2.95
CA GLY A 171 -7.91 11.89 -3.77
C GLY A 171 -8.04 12.59 -5.12
N GLU A 172 -9.21 12.48 -5.75
CA GLU A 172 -9.54 13.13 -7.03
C GLU A 172 -9.42 14.67 -6.94
N ASN A 173 -9.85 15.24 -5.81
CA ASN A 173 -9.76 16.67 -5.53
C ASN A 173 -8.45 17.09 -4.84
N LEU A 174 -7.43 16.22 -4.86
CA LEU A 174 -6.06 16.51 -4.42
C LEU A 174 -5.95 16.98 -2.95
N VAL A 175 -6.84 16.52 -2.08
CA VAL A 175 -6.79 16.84 -0.64
C VAL A 175 -5.45 16.33 -0.08
N LYS A 176 -4.63 17.22 0.49
CA LYS A 176 -3.24 16.91 0.91
C LYS A 176 -3.09 15.75 1.92
N PHE A 177 -4.18 15.30 2.53
CA PHE A 177 -4.22 14.14 3.43
C PHE A 177 -5.13 13.01 2.93
N ALA A 178 -5.44 12.98 1.64
CA ALA A 178 -6.20 11.91 1.02
C ALA A 178 -5.47 10.57 1.14
N CYS A 179 -6.24 9.54 1.48
CA CYS A 179 -5.78 8.16 1.63
C CYS A 179 -5.90 7.39 0.32
N ILE A 180 -5.17 6.29 0.21
CA ILE A 180 -5.50 5.19 -0.72
C ILE A 180 -6.15 4.07 0.10
N ILE A 181 -7.38 3.72 -0.24
CA ILE A 181 -8.15 2.70 0.46
C ILE A 181 -7.98 1.36 -0.25
N HIS A 182 -7.64 0.34 0.53
CA HIS A 182 -7.42 -1.03 0.10
C HIS A 182 -8.47 -1.92 0.78
N ASP A 183 -9.03 -2.88 0.04
CA ASP A 183 -9.96 -3.88 0.58
C ASP A 183 -11.05 -3.25 1.49
N ARG A 184 -11.67 -2.17 0.99
CA ARG A 184 -12.74 -1.36 1.60
C ARG A 184 -12.41 -0.64 2.91
N THR A 185 -11.46 -1.12 3.69
CA THR A 185 -11.29 -0.75 5.12
C THR A 185 -9.84 -0.52 5.54
N ARG A 186 -8.87 -0.85 4.69
CA ARG A 186 -7.45 -0.66 4.97
C ARG A 186 -6.98 0.63 4.31
N ALA A 187 -6.16 1.41 4.98
CA ALA A 187 -5.72 2.70 4.45
C ALA A 187 -4.20 2.76 4.41
N ALA A 188 -3.66 3.13 3.25
CA ALA A 188 -2.44 3.92 3.20
C ALA A 188 -2.84 5.37 3.54
N GLY A 189 -2.93 5.66 4.84
CA GLY A 189 -3.72 6.78 5.38
C GLY A 189 -2.99 8.12 5.52
N ARG A 190 -1.67 8.11 5.40
CA ARG A 190 -0.78 9.28 5.43
C ARG A 190 0.37 9.04 4.46
N PRO A 191 1.05 10.06 3.92
CA PRO A 191 0.87 11.49 4.16
C PRO A 191 0.20 12.24 2.99
N GLY A 192 -0.74 11.63 2.28
CA GLY A 192 -1.42 12.27 1.14
C GLY A 192 -1.19 11.56 -0.20
N PHE A 193 -0.80 10.28 -0.21
CA PHE A 193 -0.62 9.53 -1.45
C PHE A 193 -1.92 9.33 -2.24
N GLY A 194 -3.10 9.48 -1.61
CA GLY A 194 -4.35 9.54 -2.36
C GLY A 194 -4.43 10.76 -3.28
N ALA A 195 -3.86 11.91 -2.89
CA ALA A 195 -3.79 13.09 -3.75
C ALA A 195 -2.76 12.92 -4.86
N VAL A 196 -1.61 12.29 -4.58
CA VAL A 196 -0.63 11.96 -5.62
C VAL A 196 -1.26 11.02 -6.66
N MET A 197 -1.93 9.95 -6.21
CA MET A 197 -2.60 9.01 -7.12
C MET A 197 -3.70 9.69 -7.94
N GLY A 198 -4.48 10.59 -7.34
CA GLY A 198 -5.48 11.41 -8.04
C GLY A 198 -4.87 12.40 -9.03
N SER A 199 -3.74 13.02 -8.70
CA SER A 199 -3.03 13.94 -9.60
C SER A 199 -2.51 13.26 -10.87
N LYS A 200 -2.39 11.93 -10.85
CA LYS A 200 -2.01 11.12 -12.01
C LYS A 200 -3.19 10.63 -12.83
N ASN A 201 -4.42 11.02 -12.45
CA ASN A 201 -5.68 10.48 -12.99
C ASN A 201 -5.83 8.95 -12.80
N LEU A 202 -5.13 8.36 -11.84
CA LEU A 202 -5.25 6.93 -11.54
C LEU A 202 -6.31 6.73 -10.45
N LYS A 203 -7.47 6.21 -10.82
CA LYS A 203 -8.60 6.00 -9.91
C LYS A 203 -8.41 4.79 -9.00
N ALA A 204 -7.89 3.70 -9.55
CA ALA A 204 -7.74 2.44 -8.84
C ALA A 204 -6.68 1.52 -9.46
N ILE A 205 -6.24 0.56 -8.67
CA ILE A 205 -5.45 -0.61 -9.08
C ILE A 205 -6.21 -1.84 -8.61
N ALA A 206 -6.55 -2.73 -9.54
CA ALA A 206 -7.21 -4.01 -9.27
C ALA A 206 -6.29 -5.16 -9.67
N LEU A 207 -6.04 -6.11 -8.76
CA LEU A 207 -5.09 -7.18 -9.05
C LEU A 207 -5.54 -8.53 -8.52
N SER A 208 -5.06 -9.58 -9.18
CA SER A 208 -5.25 -10.99 -8.81
C SER A 208 -4.03 -11.78 -9.25
N GLY A 209 -3.39 -12.42 -8.29
CA GLY A 209 -2.19 -13.24 -8.46
C GLY A 209 -2.46 -14.71 -8.17
N HIS A 210 -1.61 -15.58 -8.70
CA HIS A 210 -1.68 -17.02 -8.42
C HIS A 210 -0.32 -17.68 -8.23
N LEU A 211 0.78 -16.97 -8.53
CA LEU A 211 2.14 -17.47 -8.40
C LEU A 211 2.55 -17.57 -6.92
N GLU A 212 3.49 -18.48 -6.64
CA GLU A 212 4.17 -18.55 -5.35
C GLU A 212 5.61 -18.06 -5.53
N LYS A 213 6.09 -17.28 -4.56
CA LYS A 213 7.50 -16.90 -4.51
C LYS A 213 8.38 -18.12 -4.25
N PRO A 214 9.62 -18.14 -4.76
CA PRO A 214 10.57 -19.17 -4.40
C PRO A 214 10.89 -19.08 -2.90
N VAL A 215 10.98 -20.23 -2.23
CA VAL A 215 11.31 -20.36 -0.81
C VAL A 215 12.48 -21.33 -0.71
N TYR A 216 13.58 -20.87 -0.11
CA TYR A 216 14.85 -21.61 -0.02
C TYR A 216 14.67 -23.04 0.56
N ASP A 217 14.10 -23.12 1.76
CA ASP A 217 13.76 -24.39 2.41
C ASP A 217 12.26 -24.41 2.75
N ARG A 218 11.49 -25.11 1.91
CA ARG A 218 10.03 -25.16 2.06
C ARG A 218 9.60 -25.91 3.33
N GLN A 219 10.32 -26.95 3.74
CA GLN A 219 9.95 -27.73 4.92
C GLN A 219 10.18 -26.91 6.18
N ALA A 220 11.39 -26.39 6.36
CA ALA A 220 11.73 -25.55 7.51
C ALA A 220 10.85 -24.30 7.58
N PHE A 221 10.52 -23.70 6.43
CA PHE A 221 9.61 -22.56 6.37
C PHE A 221 8.21 -22.91 6.90
N LEU A 222 7.63 -24.04 6.46
CA LEU A 222 6.29 -24.47 6.89
C LEU A 222 6.25 -24.80 8.38
N GLU A 223 7.28 -25.46 8.90
CA GLU A 223 7.45 -25.75 10.33
C GLU A 223 7.50 -24.45 11.13
N ARG A 224 8.38 -23.51 10.75
CA ARG A 224 8.54 -22.24 11.45
C ARG A 224 7.29 -21.36 11.38
N ARG A 225 6.60 -21.36 10.24
CA ARG A 225 5.32 -20.65 10.06
C ARG A 225 4.25 -21.19 11.01
N LYS A 226 4.19 -22.51 11.18
CA LYS A 226 3.25 -23.16 12.11
C LYS A 226 3.59 -22.81 13.55
N GLU A 227 4.86 -22.88 13.93
CA GLU A 227 5.32 -22.51 15.27
C GLU A 227 4.96 -21.06 15.61
N LEU A 228 5.22 -20.12 14.69
CA LEU A 228 4.85 -18.71 14.88
C LEU A 228 3.34 -18.54 15.08
N ALA A 229 2.53 -19.20 14.27
CA ALA A 229 1.07 -19.11 14.38
C ALA A 229 0.56 -19.63 15.74
N LEU A 230 1.11 -20.75 16.22
CA LEU A 230 0.75 -21.32 17.52
C LEU A 230 1.22 -20.43 18.68
N ALA A 231 2.44 -19.90 18.61
CA ALA A 231 2.97 -18.97 19.61
C ALA A 231 2.07 -17.73 19.73
N LEU A 232 1.73 -17.08 18.60
CA LEU A 232 0.84 -15.92 18.59
C LEU A 232 -0.56 -16.23 19.13
N ALA A 233 -1.12 -17.39 18.82
CA ALA A 233 -2.44 -17.78 19.32
C ALA A 233 -2.47 -17.96 20.86
N GLY A 234 -1.33 -18.30 21.47
CA GLY A 234 -1.18 -18.44 22.91
C GLY A 234 -1.16 -17.11 23.68
N GLU A 235 -0.80 -16.01 23.02
CA GLU A 235 -0.55 -14.72 23.66
C GLU A 235 -1.79 -14.03 24.21
N ARG A 236 -1.71 -13.54 25.45
CA ARG A 236 -2.82 -12.84 26.12
C ARG A 236 -3.23 -11.56 25.38
N TRP A 237 -2.25 -10.80 24.86
CA TRP A 237 -2.51 -9.55 24.17
C TRP A 237 -3.21 -9.77 22.82
N ILE A 238 -2.92 -10.87 22.11
CA ILE A 238 -3.65 -11.27 20.89
C ILE A 238 -5.13 -11.51 21.18
N ARG A 239 -5.47 -12.15 22.31
CA ARG A 239 -6.87 -12.34 22.72
C ARG A 239 -7.59 -11.01 22.95
N ARG A 240 -6.93 -10.02 23.56
CA ARG A 240 -7.48 -8.66 23.76
C ARG A 240 -7.69 -7.92 22.43
N PHE A 241 -6.74 -8.01 21.50
CA PHE A 241 -6.93 -7.44 20.15
C PHE A 241 -8.08 -8.13 19.40
N ARG A 242 -8.31 -9.43 19.63
CA ARG A 242 -9.44 -10.14 19.03
C ARG A 242 -10.80 -9.65 19.52
N SER A 243 -10.91 -9.28 20.80
CA SER A 243 -12.18 -8.81 21.37
C SER A 243 -12.48 -7.34 21.06
N CYS A 244 -11.49 -6.46 21.24
CA CYS A 244 -11.71 -5.01 21.25
C CYS A 244 -10.98 -4.27 20.11
N GLY A 245 -10.17 -4.97 19.31
CA GLY A 245 -9.29 -4.34 18.33
C GLY A 245 -8.34 -3.32 18.96
N THR A 246 -7.94 -2.30 18.19
CA THR A 246 -7.14 -1.18 18.69
C THR A 246 -7.93 -0.23 19.59
N ALA A 247 -9.26 -0.23 19.51
CA ALA A 247 -10.11 0.65 20.29
C ALA A 247 -10.04 0.36 21.80
N GLY A 248 -9.70 -0.88 22.19
CA GLY A 248 -9.44 -1.24 23.60
C GLY A 248 -8.23 -0.54 24.24
N GLY A 249 -7.47 0.27 23.48
CA GLY A 249 -6.41 1.14 23.99
C GLY A 249 -6.90 2.53 24.46
N ILE A 250 -8.13 2.93 24.15
CA ILE A 250 -8.67 4.26 24.48
C ILE A 250 -8.66 4.51 25.99
N MET A 251 -9.14 3.56 26.79
CA MET A 251 -9.15 3.69 28.24
C MET A 251 -7.74 3.79 28.82
N THR A 252 -6.80 2.99 28.31
CA THR A 252 -5.40 3.04 28.76
C THR A 252 -4.76 4.40 28.46
N LEU A 253 -4.99 4.99 27.28
CA LEU A 253 -4.50 6.33 26.96
C LEU A 253 -5.14 7.39 27.88
N ASN A 254 -6.43 7.26 28.17
CA ASN A 254 -7.15 8.19 29.03
C ASN A 254 -6.66 8.14 30.49
N GLU A 255 -6.50 6.94 31.06
CA GLU A 255 -6.00 6.72 32.42
C GLU A 255 -4.56 7.23 32.61
N GLN A 256 -3.76 7.21 31.55
CA GLN A 256 -2.39 7.72 31.55
C GLN A 256 -2.30 9.24 31.32
N GLY A 257 -3.42 9.92 31.03
CA GLY A 257 -3.40 11.35 30.68
C GLY A 257 -2.76 11.63 29.31
N LEU A 258 -2.86 10.68 28.37
CA LEU A 258 -2.24 10.73 27.04
C LEU A 258 -3.27 10.68 25.89
N LEU A 259 -4.57 10.72 26.17
CA LEU A 259 -5.62 10.73 25.14
C LEU A 259 -5.81 12.16 24.58
N PRO A 260 -5.41 12.44 23.33
CA PRO A 260 -5.47 13.80 22.78
C PRO A 260 -6.89 14.34 22.78
N THR A 261 -7.15 15.36 23.59
CA THR A 261 -8.47 15.95 23.80
C THR A 261 -8.41 17.45 23.54
N LYS A 262 -9.39 17.99 22.79
CA LYS A 262 -9.45 19.40 22.34
C LYS A 262 -8.14 19.88 21.70
N ASN A 263 -7.71 19.22 20.62
CA ASN A 263 -6.44 19.55 19.94
C ASN A 263 -5.23 19.51 20.89
N PHE A 264 -5.09 18.43 21.67
CA PHE A 264 -3.98 18.20 22.61
C PHE A 264 -3.87 19.21 23.77
N GLN A 265 -4.90 20.03 24.02
CA GLN A 265 -4.96 20.89 25.20
C GLN A 265 -5.14 20.08 26.49
N GLU A 266 -5.77 18.91 26.37
CA GLU A 266 -6.04 17.98 27.47
C GLU A 266 -5.60 16.57 27.08
N GLY A 267 -5.21 15.77 28.09
CA GLY A 267 -4.82 14.37 27.94
C GLY A 267 -5.86 13.36 28.43
N VAL A 268 -7.01 13.86 28.89
CA VAL A 268 -8.11 13.07 29.47
C VAL A 268 -9.42 13.57 28.86
N PHE A 269 -10.32 12.64 28.58
CA PHE A 269 -11.67 12.89 28.10
C PHE A 269 -12.68 12.20 29.01
N ASP A 270 -13.54 12.98 29.66
CA ASP A 270 -14.53 12.48 30.64
C ASP A 270 -15.47 11.40 30.08
N ARG A 271 -15.70 11.39 28.76
CA ARG A 271 -16.56 10.42 28.07
C ARG A 271 -15.76 9.34 27.31
N ALA A 272 -14.49 9.10 27.65
CA ALA A 272 -13.64 8.11 26.98
C ALA A 272 -14.28 6.71 26.94
N GLY A 273 -15.00 6.30 27.99
CA GLY A 273 -15.71 5.03 28.04
C GLY A 273 -16.79 4.87 26.96
N MET A 274 -17.33 5.98 26.42
CA MET A 274 -18.34 5.94 25.34
C MET A 274 -17.75 5.72 23.95
N ILE A 275 -16.42 5.86 23.80
CA ILE A 275 -15.73 5.70 22.52
C ILE A 275 -14.71 4.56 22.54
N SER A 276 -14.57 3.84 23.66
CA SER A 276 -13.77 2.62 23.77
C SER A 276 -14.45 1.43 23.08
N GLY A 277 -13.64 0.48 22.61
CA GLY A 277 -14.10 -0.85 22.17
C GLY A 277 -14.01 -1.90 23.27
#